data_AF-A0A7R7GCP4-F1
#
_entry.id   AF-A0A7R7GCP4-F1
#
_cell.length_a   1.000
_cell.length_b   1.000
_cell.length_c   1.000
_cell.angle_alpha   90.00
_cell.angle_beta   90.00
_cell.angle_gamma   90.00
#
_symmetry.space_group_name_H-M   'P 1'
#
loop_
_entity.id
_entity.type
_entity.pdbx_description
1 polymer ?
#
loop_
_entity_poly.entity_id
_entity_poly.type
_entity_poly.pdbx_seq_one_letter_code
_entity_poly.pdbx_strand_id
1 'polypeptide(L)' 'MKSVKALLTLVLLIMLLHEHPLHRVEEIAGVNHLFQQANTGFMTEYAKIEETVSPKVLEIIGDWVLKVTAEKQ' A
#
# COMPACT_ATOMS: atom_id res chain seq x y z
N MET A 1 -16.21 3.95 8.96
CA MET A 1 -16.70 2.79 8.18
C MET A 1 -15.64 2.44 7.14
N LYS A 2 -14.79 1.43 7.38
CA LYS A 2 -14.05 0.82 6.28
C LYS A 2 -15.11 0.21 5.36
N SER A 3 -15.27 0.78 4.17
CA SER A 3 -16.28 0.37 3.20
C SER A 3 -16.11 -1.12 2.88
N VAL A 4 -17.16 -1.93 3.10
CA VAL A 4 -17.18 -3.38 2.77
C VAL A 4 -16.78 -3.65 1.31
N LYS A 5 -16.95 -2.65 0.43
CA LYS A 5 -16.47 -2.67 -0.97
C LYS A 5 -14.95 -2.73 -1.10
N ALA A 6 -14.18 -2.02 -0.27
CA ALA A 6 -12.72 -2.01 -0.35
C ALA A 6 -12.11 -3.36 0.04
N LEU A 7 -12.67 -4.00 1.09
CA LEU A 7 -12.23 -5.31 1.55
C LEU A 7 -12.56 -6.41 0.52
N LEU A 8 -13.74 -6.37 -0.11
CA LEU A 8 -14.09 -7.32 -1.19
C LEU A 8 -13.18 -7.16 -2.41
N THR A 9 -12.85 -5.94 -2.81
CA THR A 9 -11.96 -5.68 -3.96
C THR A 9 -10.55 -6.23 -3.70
N LEU A 10 -10.01 -6.04 -2.49
CA LEU A 10 -8.69 -6.56 -2.12
C LEU A 10 -8.66 -8.10 -2.18
N VAL A 11 -9.67 -8.76 -1.61
CA VAL A 11 -9.79 -10.22 -1.63
C VAL A 11 -9.89 -10.75 -3.07
N LEU A 12 -10.69 -10.10 -3.93
CA LEU A 12 -10.80 -10.50 -5.33
C LEU A 12 -9.47 -10.33 -6.08
N LEU A 13 -8.72 -9.26 -5.81
CA LEU A 13 -7.42 -9.04 -6.44
C LEU A 13 -6.42 -10.12 -6.04
N ILE A 14 -6.38 -10.49 -4.76
CA ILE A 14 -5.54 -11.58 -4.23
C ILE A 14 -5.96 -12.94 -4.82
N MET A 15 -7.26 -13.17 -5.03
CA MET A 15 -7.75 -14.41 -5.64
C MET A 15 -7.46 -14.50 -7.15
N LEU A 16 -7.46 -13.38 -7.88
CA LEU A 16 -7.21 -13.35 -9.32
C LEU A 16 -5.71 -13.36 -9.66
N LEU A 17 -4.89 -12.73 -8.82
CA LEU A 17 -3.44 -12.80 -8.90
C LEU A 17 -2.98 -14.08 -8.22
N HIS A 18 -2.72 -15.13 -9.00
CA HIS A 18 -2.10 -16.34 -8.48
C HIS A 18 -0.75 -16.00 -7.84
N GLU A 19 -0.46 -16.57 -6.66
CA GLU A 19 0.80 -16.37 -5.94
C GLU A 19 2.02 -16.44 -6.88
N HIS A 20 2.75 -15.33 -6.99
CA HIS A 20 3.95 -15.24 -7.82
C HIS A 20 5.04 -14.46 -7.06
N PRO A 21 6.29 -14.93 -7.05
CA PRO A 21 7.36 -14.33 -6.24
C PRO A 21 7.68 -12.86 -6.60
N LEU A 22 7.28 -12.41 -7.79
CA LEU A 22 7.51 -11.04 -8.28
C LEU A 22 6.31 -10.09 -8.13
N HIS A 23 5.26 -10.48 -7.41
CA HIS A 23 4.25 -9.51 -6.98
C HIS A 23 3.82 -9.74 -5.53
N ARG A 24 3.35 -8.69 -4.89
CA ARG A 24 2.79 -8.72 -3.54
C ARG A 24 1.64 -7.73 -3.46
N VAL A 25 0.56 -8.13 -2.82
CA VAL A 25 -0.61 -7.28 -2.56
C VAL A 25 -0.76 -7.13 -1.06
N GLU A 26 -0.85 -5.89 -0.57
CA GLU A 26 -0.94 -5.59 0.86
C GLU A 26 -1.81 -4.36 1.11
N GLU A 27 -2.67 -4.40 2.14
CA GLU A 27 -3.40 -3.22 2.63
C GLU A 27 -2.53 -2.46 3.62
N ILE A 28 -2.28 -1.19 3.36
CA ILE A 28 -1.63 -0.28 4.31
C ILE A 28 -2.70 0.59 4.96
N ALA A 29 -2.91 0.41 6.26
CA ALA A 29 -3.90 1.18 7.01
C ALA A 29 -3.36 2.54 7.46
N GLY A 30 -4.25 3.54 7.55
CA GLY A 30 -3.90 4.87 8.09
C GLY A 30 -3.23 5.82 7.09
N VAL A 31 -3.15 5.43 5.82
CA VAL A 31 -2.66 6.27 4.73
C VAL A 31 -3.80 6.69 3.80
N ASN A 32 -3.62 7.82 3.12
CA ASN A 32 -4.47 8.22 2.01
C ASN A 32 -4.03 7.56 0.68
N HIS A 33 -4.67 7.94 -0.43
CA HIS A 33 -4.39 7.38 -1.77
C HIS A 33 -3.01 7.75 -2.33
N LEU A 34 -2.33 8.75 -1.76
CA LEU A 34 -0.97 9.17 -2.11
C LEU A 34 0.07 8.52 -1.18
N PHE A 35 -0.36 7.61 -0.29
CA PHE A 35 0.47 6.99 0.74
C PHE A 35 1.01 7.97 1.79
N GLN A 36 0.36 9.11 2.00
CA GLN A 36 0.67 10.01 3.12
C GLN A 36 -0.09 9.55 4.37
N GLN A 37 0.48 9.73 5.57
CA GLN A 37 -0.26 9.47 6.80
C GLN A 37 -1.45 10.43 6.91
N ALA A 38 -2.65 9.88 7.10
CA ALA A 38 -3.88 10.67 7.06
C ALA A 38 -4.92 10.15 8.06
N ASN A 39 -5.73 11.07 8.58
CA ASN A 39 -6.76 10.71 9.57
C ASN A 39 -8.04 10.21 8.89
N THR A 40 -8.47 10.88 7.81
CA THR A 40 -9.72 10.55 7.11
C THR A 40 -9.49 10.06 5.69
N GLY A 41 -8.35 10.43 5.09
CA GLY A 41 -8.00 10.08 3.72
C GLY A 41 -8.65 10.99 2.67
N PHE A 42 -9.33 12.07 3.08
CA PHE A 42 -9.95 13.00 2.15
C PHE A 42 -8.93 13.90 1.45
N MET A 43 -9.26 14.29 0.21
CA MET A 43 -8.42 15.17 -0.62
C MET A 43 -8.12 16.52 0.04
N THR A 44 -9.00 16.99 0.93
CA THR A 44 -8.81 18.24 1.69
C THR A 44 -7.64 18.18 2.68
N GLU A 45 -7.15 16.98 3.02
CA GLU A 45 -5.95 16.79 3.83
C GLU A 45 -4.65 16.85 2.99
N TYR A 46 -4.71 16.57 1.68
CA TYR A 46 -3.50 16.28 0.88
C TYR A 46 -2.47 17.41 0.92
N ALA A 47 -2.91 18.65 0.74
CA ALA A 47 -2.04 19.84 0.75
C ALA A 47 -1.68 20.32 2.17
N LYS A 48 -2.31 19.76 3.21
CA LYS A 48 -2.03 20.10 4.61
C LYS A 48 -1.03 19.14 5.25
N ILE A 49 -0.89 17.94 4.68
CA ILE A 49 0.09 16.96 5.11
C ILE A 49 1.42 17.31 4.44
N GLU A 50 2.46 17.46 5.24
CA GLU A 50 3.81 17.81 4.77
C GLU A 50 4.47 16.67 3.98
N GLU A 51 4.21 15.42 4.39
CA GLU A 51 4.77 14.23 3.74
C GLU A 51 4.36 14.17 2.27
N THR A 52 5.29 13.83 1.36
CA THR A 52 4.93 13.46 -0.01
C THR A 52 4.49 12.00 -0.10
N VAL A 53 5.23 11.12 0.58
CA VAL A 53 4.93 9.68 0.76
C VAL A 53 5.41 9.31 2.17
N SER A 54 4.65 8.50 2.89
CA SER A 54 5.01 8.02 4.23
C SER A 54 6.36 7.28 4.21
N PRO A 55 7.32 7.64 5.08
CA PRO A 55 8.57 6.90 5.22
C PRO A 55 8.36 5.41 5.50
N LYS A 56 7.28 5.06 6.23
CA LYS A 56 6.94 3.67 6.52
C LYS A 56 6.55 2.89 5.25
N VAL A 57 5.83 3.55 4.34
CA VAL A 57 5.45 2.93 3.06
C VAL A 57 6.68 2.74 2.17
N LEU A 58 7.59 3.71 2.15
CA LEU A 58 8.87 3.59 1.43
C LEU A 58 9.72 2.43 1.95
N GLU A 59 9.77 2.22 3.28
CA GLU A 59 10.45 1.07 3.89
C GLU A 59 9.84 -0.26 3.41
N ILE A 60 8.51 -0.40 3.43
CA ILE A 60 7.82 -1.62 2.97
C ILE A 60 8.14 -1.93 1.50
N ILE A 61 8.11 -0.92 0.63
CA ILE A 61 8.43 -1.07 -0.79
C ILE A 61 9.91 -1.43 -0.96
N GLY A 62 10.80 -0.73 -0.27
CA GLY A 62 12.24 -0.96 -0.32
C GLY A 62 12.63 -2.37 0.10
N ASP A 63 12.09 -2.83 1.23
CA ASP A 63 12.30 -4.19 1.74
C ASP A 63 11.83 -5.25 0.74
N TRP A 64 10.68 -5.03 0.11
CA TRP A 64 10.17 -5.95 -0.91
C TRP A 64 11.09 -5.99 -2.14
N VAL A 65 11.52 -4.83 -2.65
CA VAL A 65 12.45 -4.75 -3.78
C VAL A 65 13.76 -5.45 -3.47
N LEU A 66 14.35 -5.21 -2.30
CA LEU A 66 15.58 -5.87 -1.87
C LEU A 66 15.41 -7.39 -1.78
N LYS A 67 14.31 -7.86 -1.21
CA LYS A 67 14.00 -9.30 -1.12
C LYS A 67 13.96 -9.96 -2.51
N VAL A 68 13.16 -9.42 -3.43
CA VAL A 68 12.96 -10.05 -4.75
C VAL A 68 14.16 -9.90 -5.69
N THR A 69 15.11 -9.00 -5.37
CA THR A 69 16.34 -8.82 -6.15
C THR A 69 17.54 -9.56 -5.56
N ALA A 70 17.58 -9.78 -4.24
CA ALA A 70 18.61 -10.57 -3.57
C ALA A 70 18.51 -12.08 -3.88
N GLU A 71 17.30 -12.60 -4.13
CA GLU A 71 17.08 -14.01 -4.52
C GLU A 71 17.61 -14.35 -5.93
N LYS A 72 18.07 -13.36 -6.71
CA LYS A 72 18.66 -13.54 -8.04
C LYS A 72 20.20 -13.58 -8.07
N GLN A 73 20.87 -13.67 -6.92
CA GLN A 73 22.33 -13.82 -6.84
C GLN A 73 22.78 -15.25 -6.56
#